data_AF-A0A5E4D9V1-F1
#
_entry.id   AF-A0A5E4D9V1-F1
#
_cell.length_a   1.000
_cell.length_b   1.000
_cell.length_c   1.000
_cell.angle_alpha   90.00
_cell.angle_beta   90.00
_cell.angle_gamma   90.00
#
_symmetry.space_group_name_H-M   'P 1'
#
loop_
_entity.id
_entity.type
_entity.pdbx_description
1 polymer ?
#
loop_
_entity_poly.entity_id
_entity_poly.type
_entity_poly.pdbx_seq_one_letter_code
_entity_poly.pdbx_strand_id
1 'polypeptide(L)'
;MLLLNYLGKIGPKTPLMAAATFSVGWNTFACSESLEKPLNWLLFNYYLTTCLQSSVNKHRHMFVKQIDMDHVMKAKSIREFDKRFTSVMFGYRTIDDYYTDASPNRRLNSVGIPVLCLNSVDDVFSPSH
;
A
#
# COMPACT_ATOMS: atom_id res chain seq x y z
N MET A 1 -5.57 0.34 5.26
CA MET A 1 -4.76 1.59 5.23
C MET A 1 -5.56 2.83 4.85
N LEU A 2 -6.38 2.80 3.78
CA LEU A 2 -7.14 3.98 3.32
C LEU A 2 -8.03 4.60 4.40
N LEU A 3 -8.82 3.77 5.11
CA LEU A 3 -9.73 4.25 6.17
C LEU A 3 -8.98 4.96 7.30
N LEU A 4 -7.87 4.39 7.77
CA LEU A 4 -7.07 5.01 8.84
C LEU A 4 -6.39 6.30 8.37
N ASN A 5 -5.90 6.35 7.13
CA ASN A 5 -5.37 7.59 6.57
C ASN A 5 -6.44 8.67 6.43
N TYR A 6 -7.65 8.30 6.01
CA TYR A 6 -8.79 9.20 5.99
C TYR A 6 -9.12 9.72 7.40
N LEU A 7 -9.27 8.84 8.38
CA LEU A 7 -9.57 9.20 9.76
C LEU A 7 -8.48 10.07 10.38
N GLY A 8 -7.21 9.79 10.11
CA GLY A 8 -6.09 10.60 10.59
C GLY A 8 -5.98 11.96 9.88
N LYS A 9 -6.42 12.08 8.62
CA LYS A 9 -6.46 13.37 7.88
C LYS A 9 -7.62 14.25 8.33
N ILE A 10 -8.80 13.67 8.53
CA ILE A 10 -10.01 14.42 8.89
C ILE A 10 -10.09 14.65 10.41
N GLY A 11 -9.58 13.72 11.19
CA GLY A 11 -9.59 13.75 12.65
C GLY A 11 -11.01 13.84 13.22
N PRO A 12 -11.25 14.69 14.25
CA PRO A 12 -12.56 14.82 14.90
C PRO A 12 -13.68 15.34 13.99
N LYS A 13 -13.36 15.88 12.81
CA LYS A 13 -14.36 16.40 11.86
C LYS A 13 -15.05 15.30 11.05
N THR A 14 -14.69 14.03 11.27
CA THR A 14 -15.27 12.93 10.51
C THR A 14 -16.73 12.73 10.90
N PRO A 15 -17.63 12.46 9.94
CA PRO A 15 -19.03 12.16 10.26
C PRO A 15 -19.22 10.75 10.85
N LEU A 16 -18.16 9.94 10.89
CA LEU A 16 -18.20 8.56 11.39
C LEU A 16 -18.18 8.55 12.92
N MET A 17 -18.97 7.67 13.54
CA MET A 17 -18.98 7.53 15.01
C MET A 17 -17.91 6.56 15.53
N ALA A 18 -17.58 5.53 14.76
CA ALA A 18 -16.56 4.55 15.08
C ALA A 18 -16.07 3.86 13.79
N ALA A 19 -14.96 3.14 13.87
CA ALA A 19 -14.44 2.34 12.76
C ALA A 19 -13.84 1.01 13.24
N ALA A 20 -13.80 0.03 12.34
CA ALA A 20 -13.09 -1.22 12.55
C ALA A 20 -12.21 -1.51 11.33
N THR A 21 -11.00 -2.02 11.58
CA THR A 21 -10.03 -2.36 10.54
C THR A 21 -9.38 -3.71 10.84
N PHE A 22 -9.13 -4.48 9.78
CA PHE A 22 -8.59 -5.82 9.85
C PHE A 22 -7.35 -5.94 8.96
N SER A 23 -6.32 -6.65 9.42
CA SER A 23 -5.08 -6.90 8.66
C SER A 23 -4.47 -5.62 8.06
N VAL A 24 -4.44 -4.56 8.85
CA VAL A 24 -3.86 -3.28 8.43
C VAL A 24 -2.34 -3.34 8.44
N GLY A 25 -1.72 -3.11 7.29
CA GLY A 25 -0.31 -2.72 7.25
C GLY A 25 -0.09 -1.33 7.86
N TRP A 26 0.48 -1.25 9.07
CA TRP A 26 0.65 0.05 9.75
C TRP A 26 1.79 0.87 9.19
N ASN A 27 2.81 0.19 8.67
CA ASN A 27 3.99 0.78 8.07
C ASN A 27 4.25 0.09 6.73
N THR A 28 4.01 0.81 5.63
CA THR A 28 4.16 0.28 4.26
C THR A 28 5.57 -0.24 3.99
N PHE A 29 6.60 0.38 4.59
CA PHE A 29 7.99 -0.07 4.46
C PHE A 29 8.16 -1.47 5.05
N ALA A 30 7.71 -1.66 6.30
CA ALA A 30 7.80 -2.95 6.99
C ALA A 30 6.96 -4.03 6.29
N CYS A 31 5.75 -3.68 5.82
CA CYS A 31 4.91 -4.58 5.02
C CYS A 31 5.63 -5.06 3.76
N SER A 32 6.25 -4.12 3.03
CA SER A 32 7.01 -4.44 1.84
C SER A 32 8.24 -5.30 2.14
N GLU A 33 9.01 -4.99 3.18
CA GLU A 33 10.16 -5.81 3.59
C GLU A 33 9.75 -7.24 4.00
N SER A 34 8.63 -7.38 4.73
CA SER A 34 8.08 -8.68 5.10
C SER A 34 7.72 -9.52 3.88
N LEU A 35 7.08 -8.90 2.88
CA LEU A 35 6.72 -9.55 1.63
C LEU A 35 7.92 -9.84 0.72
N GLU A 36 9.05 -9.17 0.90
CA GLU A 36 10.27 -9.40 0.11
C GLU A 36 11.18 -10.50 0.70
N LYS A 37 10.85 -11.05 1.87
CA LYS A 37 11.51 -12.24 2.40
C LYS A 37 11.36 -13.42 1.43
N PRO A 38 12.35 -14.31 1.26
CA PRO A 38 12.38 -15.29 0.17
C PRO A 38 11.11 -16.14 0.00
N LEU A 39 10.58 -16.69 1.10
CA LEU A 39 9.37 -17.52 1.06
C LEU A 39 8.12 -16.69 0.76
N ASN A 40 7.96 -15.54 1.42
CA ASN A 40 6.83 -14.63 1.19
C ASN A 40 6.87 -14.03 -0.21
N TRP A 41 8.07 -13.81 -0.75
CA TRP A 41 8.26 -13.31 -2.08
C TRP A 41 7.75 -14.31 -3.11
N LEU A 42 8.15 -15.58 -2.95
CA LEU A 42 7.72 -16.67 -3.82
C LEU A 42 6.22 -16.92 -3.72
N LEU A 43 5.67 -16.99 -2.51
CA LEU A 43 4.28 -17.37 -2.27
C LEU A 43 3.28 -16.24 -2.58
N PHE A 44 3.64 -14.99 -2.27
CA PHE A 44 2.70 -13.87 -2.31
C PHE A 44 3.16 -12.76 -3.23
N ASN A 45 4.34 -12.19 -2.98
CA ASN A 45 4.77 -10.94 -3.61
C ASN A 45 4.86 -11.07 -5.15
N TYR A 46 5.52 -12.12 -5.64
CA TYR A 46 5.67 -12.36 -7.07
C TYR A 46 4.31 -12.53 -7.75
N TYR A 47 3.46 -13.40 -7.20
CA TYR A 47 2.12 -13.64 -7.74
C TYR A 47 1.28 -12.35 -7.76
N LEU A 48 1.20 -11.62 -6.64
CA LEU A 48 0.46 -10.38 -6.56
C LEU A 48 1.00 -9.31 -7.53
N THR A 49 2.32 -9.23 -7.71
CA THR A 49 2.94 -8.35 -8.71
C THR A 49 2.44 -8.68 -10.11
N THR A 50 2.36 -9.96 -10.48
CA THR A 50 1.81 -10.36 -11.79
C THR A 50 0.33 -10.04 -11.93
N CYS A 51 -0.46 -10.14 -10.85
CA CYS A 51 -1.87 -9.73 -10.86
C CYS A 51 -2.02 -8.21 -11.07
N LEU A 52 -1.20 -7.39 -10.40
CA LEU A 52 -1.17 -5.94 -10.57
C LEU A 52 -0.77 -5.55 -12.00
N GLN A 53 0.28 -6.18 -12.54
CA GLN A 53 0.70 -6.01 -13.92
C GLN A 53 -0.42 -6.35 -14.90
N SER A 54 -1.09 -7.49 -14.72
CA SER A 54 -2.21 -7.90 -15.58
C SER A 54 -3.36 -6.89 -15.56
N SER A 55 -3.74 -6.41 -14.37
CA SER A 55 -4.81 -5.42 -14.18
C SER A 55 -4.54 -4.11 -14.92
N VAL A 56 -3.30 -3.60 -14.79
CA VAL A 56 -2.89 -2.38 -15.48
C VAL A 56 -2.69 -2.61 -16.97
N ASN A 57 -2.12 -3.74 -17.38
CA ASN A 57 -1.88 -4.05 -18.79
C ASN A 57 -3.20 -4.16 -19.59
N LYS A 58 -4.29 -4.63 -18.97
CA LYS A 58 -5.63 -4.61 -19.57
C LYS A 58 -6.07 -3.20 -19.99
N HIS A 59 -5.60 -2.18 -19.28
CA HIS A 59 -5.92 -0.77 -19.53
C HIS A 59 -4.71 0.03 -20.03
N ARG A 60 -3.71 -0.65 -20.61
CA ARG A 60 -2.42 -0.07 -21.02
C ARG A 60 -2.55 1.21 -21.84
N HIS A 61 -3.53 1.26 -22.74
CA HIS A 61 -3.79 2.40 -23.63
C HIS A 61 -4.09 3.71 -22.86
N MET A 62 -4.57 3.62 -21.62
CA MET A 62 -4.83 4.79 -20.78
C MET A 62 -3.54 5.42 -20.23
N PHE A 63 -2.49 4.62 -20.05
CA PHE A 63 -1.28 5.02 -19.31
C PHE A 63 -0.05 5.22 -20.20
N VAL A 64 -0.05 4.65 -21.40
CA VAL A 64 1.11 4.61 -22.32
C VAL A 64 1.68 5.99 -22.68
N LYS A 65 0.90 7.07 -22.58
CA LYS A 65 1.35 8.44 -22.86
C LYS A 65 2.12 9.08 -21.70
N GLN A 66 1.95 8.56 -20.48
CA GLN A 66 2.43 9.18 -19.24
C GLN A 66 3.43 8.30 -18.49
N ILE A 67 3.35 6.98 -18.67
CA ILE A 67 4.14 6.00 -17.94
C ILE A 67 4.76 5.01 -18.93
N ASP A 68 6.05 4.70 -18.74
CA ASP A 68 6.73 3.62 -19.46
C ASP A 68 6.18 2.27 -19.01
N MET A 69 5.17 1.80 -19.73
CA MET A 69 4.47 0.56 -19.42
C MET A 69 5.36 -0.67 -19.58
N ASP A 70 6.37 -0.66 -20.47
CA ASP A 70 7.28 -1.80 -20.64
C ASP A 70 8.26 -1.90 -19.47
N HIS A 71 8.66 -0.78 -18.90
CA HIS A 71 9.42 -0.77 -17.66
C HIS A 71 8.61 -1.28 -16.46
N VAL A 72 7.32 -0.93 -16.37
CA VAL A 72 6.39 -1.42 -15.34
C VAL A 72 6.20 -2.94 -15.42
N MET A 73 6.05 -3.50 -16.63
CA MET A 73 5.86 -4.95 -16.83
C MET A 73 7.09 -5.79 -16.46
N LYS A 74 8.25 -5.17 -16.23
CA LYS A 74 9.46 -5.85 -15.73
C LYS A 74 9.55 -5.91 -14.21
N ALA A 75 8.56 -5.41 -13.47
CA ALA A 75 8.57 -5.44 -12.00
C ALA A 75 8.49 -6.87 -11.47
N LYS A 76 9.29 -7.20 -10.47
CA LYS A 76 9.34 -8.53 -9.82
C LYS A 76 8.87 -8.51 -8.36
N SER A 77 8.59 -7.34 -7.82
CA SER A 77 7.96 -7.18 -6.50
C SER A 77 6.93 -6.05 -6.53
N ILE A 78 6.03 -6.05 -5.55
CA ILE A 78 5.03 -5.00 -5.35
C ILE A 78 5.73 -3.65 -5.19
N ARG A 79 6.87 -3.60 -4.49
CA ARG A 79 7.69 -2.39 -4.35
C ARG A 79 8.20 -1.89 -5.69
N GLU A 80 8.71 -2.77 -6.54
CA GLU A 80 9.15 -2.37 -7.89
C GLU A 80 7.97 -1.88 -8.74
N PHE A 81 6.82 -2.54 -8.64
CA PHE A 81 5.61 -2.12 -9.33
C PHE A 81 5.16 -0.74 -8.84
N ASP A 82 5.12 -0.53 -7.53
CA ASP A 82 4.76 0.75 -6.93
C ASP A 82 5.71 1.86 -7.35
N LYS A 83 7.02 1.59 -7.38
CA LYS A 83 8.04 2.57 -7.79
C LYS A 83 7.88 2.99 -9.25
N ARG A 84 7.51 2.05 -10.12
CA ARG A 84 7.48 2.26 -11.58
C ARG A 84 6.12 2.75 -12.07
N PHE A 85 5.05 2.38 -11.38
CA PHE A 85 3.67 2.69 -11.76
C PHE A 85 2.99 3.57 -10.72
N THR A 86 2.76 3.05 -9.51
CA THR A 86 1.91 3.71 -8.51
C THR A 86 2.43 5.10 -8.13
N SER A 87 3.70 5.23 -7.74
CA SER A 87 4.27 6.52 -7.33
C SER A 87 4.26 7.53 -8.46
N VAL A 88 4.53 7.10 -9.70
CA VAL A 88 4.52 7.97 -10.90
C VAL A 88 3.10 8.42 -11.22
N MET A 89 2.14 7.50 -11.23
CA MET A 89 0.74 7.76 -11.52
C MET A 89 0.12 8.78 -10.55
N PHE A 90 0.49 8.72 -9.28
CA PHE A 90 0.04 9.66 -8.25
C PHE A 90 0.95 10.88 -8.06
N GLY A 91 2.00 11.03 -8.88
CA GLY A 91 2.86 12.22 -8.87
C GLY A 91 3.83 12.33 -7.68
N TYR A 92 4.13 11.22 -7.00
CA TYR A 92 5.16 11.19 -5.96
C TYR A 92 6.56 11.22 -6.58
N ARG A 93 7.47 11.99 -5.96
CA ARG A 93 8.87 12.11 -6.40
C ARG A 93 9.65 10.82 -6.18
N THR A 94 9.41 10.13 -5.07
CA THR A 94 10.06 8.87 -4.71
C THR A 94 9.03 7.87 -4.19
N ILE A 95 9.39 6.58 -4.20
CA ILE A 95 8.59 5.55 -3.54
C ILE A 95 8.50 5.77 -2.03
N ASP A 96 9.54 6.33 -1.41
CA ASP A 96 9.57 6.59 0.03
C ASP A 96 8.56 7.68 0.42
N ASP A 97 8.38 8.69 -0.44
CA ASP A 97 7.34 9.71 -0.28
C ASP A 97 5.94 9.06 -0.33
N TYR A 98 5.72 8.16 -1.29
CA TYR A 98 4.49 7.39 -1.40
C TYR A 98 4.26 6.49 -0.18
N TYR A 99 5.25 5.70 0.23
CA TYR A 99 5.13 4.77 1.37
C TYR A 99 4.94 5.52 2.69
N THR A 100 5.56 6.69 2.83
CA THR A 100 5.33 7.60 3.96
C THR A 100 3.89 8.08 4.03
N ASP A 101 3.31 8.56 2.92
CA ASP A 101 1.93 9.04 2.90
C ASP A 101 0.91 7.90 3.04
N ALA A 102 1.24 6.71 2.50
CA ALA A 102 0.43 5.51 2.61
C ALA A 102 0.42 4.91 4.02
N SER A 103 1.48 5.10 4.82
CA SER A 103 1.60 4.52 6.17
C SER A 103 0.70 5.23 7.18
N PRO A 104 -0.31 4.56 7.77
CA PRO A 104 -1.23 5.21 8.71
C PRO A 104 -0.61 5.48 10.09
N ASN A 105 0.47 4.80 10.47
CA ASN A 105 1.08 4.90 11.81
C ASN A 105 1.39 6.34 12.25
N ARG A 106 1.83 7.21 11.33
CA ARG A 106 2.16 8.61 11.63
C ARG A 106 0.95 9.50 11.92
N ARG A 107 -0.26 9.04 11.59
CA ARG A 107 -1.51 9.82 11.67
C ARG A 107 -2.47 9.31 12.74
N LEU A 108 -2.09 8.27 13.49
CA LEU A 108 -2.98 7.66 14.47
C LEU A 108 -3.38 8.59 15.60
N ASN A 109 -2.45 9.44 16.05
CA ASN A 109 -2.72 10.41 17.11
C ASN A 109 -3.77 11.46 16.71
N SER A 110 -4.03 11.63 15.41
CA SER A 110 -5.02 12.55 14.89
C SER A 110 -6.42 11.94 14.80
N VAL A 111 -6.56 10.63 14.98
CA VAL A 111 -7.85 9.94 14.90
C VAL A 111 -8.74 10.36 16.08
N GLY A 112 -9.89 10.97 15.77
CA GLY A 112 -10.76 11.58 16.78
C GLY A 112 -11.92 10.69 17.27
N ILE A 113 -12.01 9.45 16.79
CA ILE A 113 -13.12 8.53 17.09
C ILE A 113 -12.57 7.17 17.56
N PRO A 114 -13.37 6.37 18.27
CA PRO A 114 -12.99 5.00 18.61
C PRO A 114 -12.73 4.17 17.35
N VAL A 115 -11.58 3.49 17.30
CA VAL A 115 -11.23 2.58 16.21
C VAL A 115 -10.74 1.25 16.74
N LEU A 116 -11.38 0.16 16.33
CA LEU A 116 -10.89 -1.20 16.54
C LEU A 116 -9.94 -1.57 15.41
N CYS A 117 -8.75 -2.07 15.77
CA CYS A 117 -7.78 -2.55 14.80
C CYS A 117 -7.36 -3.97 15.18
N LEU A 118 -7.59 -4.93 14.29
CA LEU A 118 -7.34 -6.33 14.52
C LEU A 118 -6.38 -6.88 13.46
N ASN A 119 -5.27 -7.45 13.90
CA ASN A 119 -4.25 -8.02 13.04
C ASN A 119 -3.86 -9.39 13.57
N SER A 120 -3.65 -10.35 12.67
CA SER A 120 -3.07 -11.64 13.05
C SER A 120 -1.57 -11.51 13.25
N VAL A 121 -1.01 -12.25 14.20
CA VAL A 121 0.43 -12.22 14.52
C VAL A 121 1.27 -12.82 13.38
N ASP A 122 0.71 -13.77 12.64
CA ASP A 122 1.35 -14.45 11.51
C ASP A 122 1.04 -13.80 10.15
N ASP A 123 0.39 -12.63 10.14
CA ASP A 123 0.06 -11.92 8.90
C ASP A 123 1.32 -11.32 8.25
N VAL A 124 1.73 -11.88 7.12
CA VAL A 124 2.92 -11.42 6.38
C VAL A 124 2.73 -10.05 5.73
N PHE A 125 1.48 -9.63 5.50
CA PHE A 125 1.13 -8.30 4.97
C PHE A 125 1.10 -7.24 6.08
N SER A 126 0.91 -7.67 7.33
CA SER A 126 0.94 -6.82 8.51
C SER A 126 1.90 -7.41 9.55
N PRO A 127 3.22 -7.32 9.32
CA PRO A 127 4.20 -7.89 10.24
C PRO A 127 4.08 -7.26 11.63
N SER A 128 4.45 -8.03 12.67
CA SER A 128 4.54 -7.54 14.04
C SER A 128 5.43 -6.30 14.11
N HIS A 129 4.96 -5.28 14.84
CA HIS A 129 5.62 -3.99 15.04
C HIS A 129 6.33 -3.91 16.39
#